data_AF-A0A971PAK5-F1
#
_entry.id   AF-A0A971PAK5-F1
#
_cell.length_a   1.000
_cell.length_b   1.000
_cell.length_c   1.000
_cell.angle_alpha   90.00
_cell.angle_beta   90.00
_cell.angle_gamma   90.00
#
_symmetry.space_group_name_H-M   'P 1'
#
loop_
_entity.id
_entity.type
_entity.pdbx_description
1 polymer ?
#
loop_
_entity_poly.entity_id
_entity_poly.type
_entity_poly.pdbx_seq_one_letter_code
_entity_poly.pdbx_strand_id
1 'polypeptide(L)'
;MPKIHDLPPDGIHAFICPGCGRCHAPDERWTFNGDYEKPTFSPSILVKTGHYPKPEDICHSFVTDGMIQFLSDCTHELAGQTIEIPDWDDW
;
A
#
# COMPACT_ATOMS: atom_id res chain seq x y z
N MET A 1 15.49 7.13 0.09
CA MET A 1 14.97 7.38 1.46
C MET A 1 14.02 6.21 1.77
N PRO A 2 13.67 5.92 3.04
CA PRO A 2 12.83 4.75 3.31
C PRO A 2 11.43 4.94 2.70
N LYS A 3 10.90 3.87 2.12
CA LYS A 3 9.53 3.78 1.59
C LYS A 3 8.53 3.36 2.68
N ILE A 4 9.05 2.77 3.75
CA ILE A 4 8.30 2.31 4.92
C ILE A 4 8.50 3.26 6.09
N HIS A 5 7.43 3.53 6.82
CA HIS A 5 7.43 4.27 8.06
C HIS A 5 6.72 3.48 9.16
N ASP A 6 7.30 3.50 10.36
CA ASP A 6 6.71 2.86 11.52
C ASP A 6 5.70 3.80 12.19
N LEU A 7 4.46 3.34 12.33
CA LEU A 7 3.41 4.07 13.01
C LEU A 7 3.24 3.56 14.45
N PRO A 8 2.84 4.42 15.41
CA PRO A 8 2.43 3.96 16.72
C PRO A 8 1.03 3.31 16.68
N PRO A 9 0.76 2.29 17.53
CA PRO A 9 1.71 1.58 18.40
C PRO A 9 2.72 0.72 17.61
N ASP A 10 3.85 0.39 18.23
CA ASP A 10 4.95 -0.36 17.62
C ASP A 10 4.49 -1.60 16.83
N GLY A 11 5.19 -1.89 15.72
CA GLY A 11 4.92 -3.04 14.85
C GLY A 11 3.96 -2.76 13.69
N ILE A 12 3.54 -1.50 13.50
CA ILE A 12 2.76 -1.09 12.33
C ILE A 12 3.69 -0.50 11.28
N HIS A 13 3.91 -1.25 10.20
CA HIS A 13 4.73 -0.83 9.07
C HIS A 13 3.83 -0.30 7.96
N ALA A 14 4.02 0.97 7.58
CA ALA A 14 3.15 1.65 6.64
C ALA A 14 3.89 2.19 5.43
N PHE A 15 3.18 2.29 4.30
CA PHE A 15 3.66 2.94 3.08
C PHE A 15 2.57 3.83 2.48
N ILE A 16 2.97 4.80 1.67
CA ILE A 16 2.05 5.62 0.91
C ILE A 16 1.64 4.91 -0.38
N CYS A 17 0.34 4.81 -0.62
CA CYS A 17 -0.22 4.33 -1.87
C CYS A 17 -0.53 5.50 -2.81
N PRO A 18 0.24 5.70 -3.90
CA PRO A 18 -0.02 6.76 -4.89
C PRO A 18 -1.33 6.55 -5.67
N GLY A 19 -1.85 5.32 -5.78
CA GLY A 19 -3.12 5.05 -6.45
C GLY A 19 -4.34 5.55 -5.66
N CYS A 20 -4.32 5.38 -4.35
CA CYS A 20 -5.38 5.89 -3.47
C CYS A 20 -5.14 7.32 -2.99
N GLY A 21 -3.88 7.77 -3.01
CA GLY A 21 -3.45 8.92 -2.24
C GLY A 21 -3.72 8.73 -0.73
N ARG A 22 -3.38 7.57 -0.19
CA ARG A 22 -3.59 7.24 1.24
C ARG A 22 -2.47 6.35 1.78
N CYS A 23 -2.28 6.40 3.08
CA CYS A 23 -1.40 5.49 3.82
C CYS A 23 -2.02 4.10 3.93
N HIS A 24 -1.25 3.06 3.61
CA HIS A 24 -1.59 1.66 3.79
C HIS A 24 -0.73 1.07 4.91
N ALA A 25 -1.37 0.46 5.90
CA ALA A 25 -0.72 -0.18 7.04
C ALA A 25 -1.24 -1.63 7.17
N PRO A 26 -0.56 -2.61 6.53
CA PRO A 26 -0.85 -4.02 6.74
C PRO A 26 -0.73 -4.37 8.24
N ASP A 27 -1.70 -5.12 8.76
CA ASP A 27 -1.67 -5.57 10.15
C ASP A 27 -0.93 -6.89 10.33
N GLU A 28 -0.99 -7.46 11.54
CA GLU A 28 -0.32 -8.71 11.94
C GLU A 28 -0.61 -9.93 11.06
N ARG A 29 -1.63 -9.88 10.19
CA ARG A 29 -1.94 -10.95 9.23
C ARG A 29 -1.00 -10.96 8.02
N TRP A 30 -0.23 -9.89 7.81
CA TRP A 30 0.77 -9.79 6.75
C TRP A 30 2.18 -10.04 7.28
N THR A 31 2.99 -10.72 6.48
CA THR A 31 4.43 -10.78 6.68
C THR A 31 5.09 -9.58 6.04
N PHE A 32 6.06 -8.97 6.72
CA PHE A 32 6.97 -7.98 6.18
C PHE A 32 8.38 -8.55 6.12
N ASN A 33 9.11 -8.33 5.02
CA ASN A 33 10.49 -8.81 4.86
C ASN A 33 11.53 -8.03 5.69
N GLY A 34 11.13 -6.92 6.33
CA GLY A 34 12.03 -6.09 7.14
C GLY A 34 12.85 -5.07 6.34
N ASP A 35 12.64 -4.97 5.03
CA ASP A 35 13.37 -4.03 4.17
C ASP A 35 12.57 -2.74 3.96
N TYR A 36 13.14 -1.62 4.36
CA TYR A 36 12.49 -0.31 4.31
C TYR A 36 12.67 0.39 2.97
N GLU A 37 13.61 -0.05 2.14
CA GLU A 37 13.86 0.50 0.80
C GLU A 37 13.24 -0.39 -0.29
N LYS A 38 13.21 -1.71 -0.06
CA LYS A 38 12.63 -2.72 -0.96
C LYS A 38 11.59 -3.58 -0.22
N PRO A 39 10.53 -2.97 0.32
CA PRO A 39 9.54 -3.69 1.09
C PRO A 39 8.85 -4.77 0.26
N THR A 40 8.60 -5.89 0.92
CA THR A 40 7.71 -6.94 0.44
C THR A 40 6.72 -7.26 1.54
N PHE A 41 5.43 -7.22 1.19
CA PHE A 41 4.34 -7.67 2.06
C PHE A 41 3.64 -8.87 1.42
N SER A 42 3.24 -9.83 2.23
CA SER A 42 2.47 -11.00 1.79
C SER A 42 1.39 -11.34 2.82
N PRO A 43 0.16 -11.66 2.40
CA PRO A 43 -0.34 -11.79 1.02
C PRO A 43 -0.63 -10.42 0.35
N SER A 44 -1.46 -10.37 -0.69
CA SER A 44 -1.94 -9.11 -1.27
C SER A 44 -2.66 -8.24 -0.23
N ILE A 45 -2.65 -6.93 -0.44
CA ILE A 45 -3.28 -5.93 0.41
C ILE A 45 -4.55 -5.47 -0.29
N LEU A 46 -5.70 -5.63 0.37
CA LEU A 46 -7.00 -5.16 -0.12
C LEU A 46 -7.54 -4.08 0.82
N VAL A 47 -7.65 -2.86 0.30
CA VAL A 47 -8.25 -1.72 0.98
C VAL A 47 -9.58 -1.41 0.30
N LYS A 48 -10.65 -1.41 1.09
CA LYS A 48 -11.99 -0.95 0.68
C LYS A 48 -12.36 0.24 1.54
N THR A 49 -12.64 1.35 0.89
CA THR A 49 -12.98 2.61 1.55
C THR A 49 -14.17 3.23 0.85
N GLY A 50 -14.84 4.19 1.48
CA GLY A 50 -16.01 4.83 0.89
C GLY A 50 -17.03 5.20 1.96
N HIS A 51 -17.77 6.27 1.70
CA HIS A 51 -18.89 6.70 2.54
C HIS A 51 -20.03 7.10 1.62
N TYR A 52 -21.24 6.67 1.96
CA TYR A 52 -22.44 7.09 1.25
C TYR A 52 -22.50 8.63 1.14
N PRO A 53 -22.80 9.20 -0.04
CA PRO A 53 -23.30 8.55 -1.26
C PRO A 53 -22.21 8.18 -2.29
N LYS A 54 -20.92 8.24 -1.95
CA LYS A 54 -19.84 7.88 -2.88
C LYS A 54 -19.70 6.36 -3.01
N PRO A 55 -19.40 5.84 -4.22
CA PRO A 55 -19.10 4.42 -4.40
C PRO A 55 -17.86 4.00 -3.59
N GLU A 56 -17.73 2.70 -3.34
CA GLU A 56 -16.54 2.15 -2.68
C GLU A 56 -15.30 2.35 -3.55
N ASP A 57 -14.24 2.94 -2.99
CA ASP A 57 -12.90 2.93 -3.55
C ASP A 57 -12.23 1.59 -3.15
N ILE A 58 -11.88 0.79 -4.15
CA ILE A 58 -11.14 -0.47 -3.99
C ILE A 58 -9.70 -0.23 -4.43
N CYS A 59 -8.75 -0.59 -3.58
CA CYS A 59 -7.36 -0.76 -3.95
C CYS A 59 -6.89 -2.14 -3.52
N HIS A 60 -6.47 -2.93 -4.50
CA HIS A 60 -5.98 -4.27 -4.31
C HIS A 60 -4.60 -4.39 -4.94
N SER A 61 -3.59 -4.69 -4.15
CA SER A 61 -2.20 -4.64 -4.61
C SER A 61 -1.32 -5.73 -4.02
N PHE A 62 -0.31 -6.14 -4.77
CA PHE A 62 0.89 -6.78 -4.23
C PHE A 62 1.99 -5.74 -4.01
N VAL A 63 2.75 -5.90 -2.92
CA VAL A 63 3.96 -5.12 -2.66
C VAL A 63 5.15 -6.07 -2.64
N THR A 64 6.10 -5.86 -3.54
CA THR A 64 7.27 -6.73 -3.71
C THR A 64 8.46 -5.93 -4.21
N ASP A 65 9.62 -6.10 -3.59
CA ASP A 65 10.88 -5.44 -3.95
C ASP A 65 10.76 -3.91 -4.15
N GLY A 66 9.96 -3.24 -3.33
CA GLY A 66 9.75 -1.79 -3.41
C GLY A 66 8.79 -1.32 -4.50
N MET A 67 8.10 -2.26 -5.17
CA MET A 67 7.11 -1.98 -6.20
C MET A 67 5.69 -2.28 -5.69
N ILE A 68 4.72 -1.50 -6.15
CA ILE A 68 3.29 -1.79 -6.01
C ILE A 68 2.77 -2.30 -7.35
N GLN A 69 2.25 -3.53 -7.38
CA GLN A 69 1.45 -4.04 -8.48
C GLN A 69 -0.03 -3.90 -8.12
N PHE A 70 -0.74 -2.97 -8.76
CA PHE A 70 -2.18 -2.82 -8.63
C PHE A 70 -2.91 -3.87 -9.48
N LEU A 71 -3.89 -4.54 -8.87
CA LEU A 71 -4.70 -5.54 -9.54
C LEU A 71 -5.85 -4.89 -10.33
N SER A 72 -6.44 -5.66 -11.25
CA SER A 72 -7.46 -5.15 -12.18
C SER A 72 -8.79 -4.79 -11.52
N ASP A 73 -9.01 -5.20 -10.27
CA ASP A 73 -10.19 -4.88 -9.46
C ASP A 73 -10.02 -3.59 -8.64
N CYS A 74 -8.90 -2.86 -8.77
CA CYS A 74 -8.79 -1.48 -8.29
C CYS A 74 -9.79 -0.56 -9.02
N THR A 75 -10.33 0.44 -8.31
CA THR A 75 -11.23 1.45 -8.89
C THR A 75 -10.54 2.80 -9.17
N HIS A 76 -9.27 2.96 -8.81
CA HIS A 76 -8.46 4.14 -9.11
C HIS A 76 -7.71 4.00 -10.46
N GLU A 77 -7.19 5.12 -10.98
CA GLU A 77 -6.60 5.21 -12.33
C GLU A 77 -5.37 4.31 -12.56
N LEU A 78 -4.68 3.92 -11.49
CA LEU A 78 -3.52 3.03 -11.56
C LEU A 78 -3.86 1.52 -11.63
N ALA A 79 -5.14 1.15 -11.78
CA ALA A 79 -5.56 -0.24 -11.89
C ALA A 79 -4.79 -0.99 -13.00
N GLY A 80 -4.28 -2.19 -12.67
CA GLY A 80 -3.48 -3.00 -13.59
C GLY A 80 -2.06 -2.51 -13.87
N GLN A 81 -1.60 -1.45 -13.20
CA GLN A 81 -0.25 -0.93 -13.36
C GLN A 81 0.69 -1.42 -12.25
N THR A 82 1.99 -1.46 -12.54
CA THR A 82 3.05 -1.66 -11.55
C THR A 82 3.93 -0.42 -11.53
N ILE A 83 4.08 0.18 -10.35
CA ILE A 83 4.91 1.38 -10.17
C ILE A 83 5.76 1.26 -8.90
N GLU A 84 6.78 2.11 -8.80
CA GLU A 84 7.61 2.20 -7.61
C GLU A 84 6.81 2.82 -6.45
N ILE A 85 6.99 2.29 -5.23
CA ILE A 85 6.46 2.95 -4.02
C ILE A 85 7.26 4.25 -3.83
N PRO A 86 6.61 5.41 -3.67
CA PRO A 86 7.32 6.66 -3.40
C PRO A 86 8.10 6.55 -2.08
N ASP A 87 9.18 7.32 -1.97
CA ASP A 87 9.84 7.48 -0.67
C ASP A 87 8.88 8.19 0.29
N TRP A 88 8.92 7.85 1.58
CA TRP A 88 7.93 8.34 2.54
C TRP A 88 7.92 9.87 2.66
N ASP A 89 9.09 10.49 2.60
CA ASP A 89 9.27 11.94 2.76
C ASP A 89 8.89 12.76 1.51
N ASP A 90 8.55 12.10 0.40
CA ASP A 90 8.14 12.76 -0.86
C ASP A 90 6.63 13.13 -0.87
N TRP A 91 5.92 12.96 0.24
CA TRP A 91 4.46 13.01 0.31
C TRP A 91 3.87 14.00 1.34
#